data_AF-A0AAN7FFK8-F1
#
_entry.id   AF-A0AAN7FFK8-F1
#
_cell.length_a   1.000
_cell.length_b   1.000
_cell.length_c   1.000
_cell.angle_alpha   90.00
_cell.angle_beta   90.00
_cell.angle_gamma   90.00
#
_symmetry.space_group_name_H-M   'P 1'
#
loop_
_entity.id
_entity.type
_entity.pdbx_description
1 polymer ?
#
loop_
_entity_poly.entity_id
_entity_poly.type
_entity_poly.pdbx_seq_one_letter_code
_entity_poly.pdbx_strand_id
1 'polypeptide(L)'
;MYPPLNGAVHFGVYDECKSSCQLVLSFDLGDEVFRLISLPNAAVRQGIVQTSVIGGSLSLLFYYDRHVDNNCFAIWVMKDYGVVDSWAKLLAVDVNKEIIRVLGLRKNGSILVEAELTRGWGLSSYDPKSQQVKNLGICGRPYYFHVDNYVENLVLLNKPNDAVSERGVSRKRKCRSTSDEERVCQQKTQLEERVCQQKTLLQQQKIILKKQDKILKQQEIILKQQREEMAWQTEKMVTLKSQLAILIQQLRGQRHV
;
A
#
# COMPACT_ATOMS: atom_id res chain seq x y z
N MET A 1 20.25 -7.70 -4.31
CA MET A 1 19.84 -8.40 -5.56
C MET A 1 18.91 -9.50 -5.11
N TYR A 2 17.69 -9.57 -5.64
CA TYR A 2 16.70 -10.55 -5.17
C TYR A 2 17.28 -11.97 -5.25
N PRO A 3 17.20 -12.75 -4.16
CA PRO A 3 17.82 -14.07 -4.14
C PRO A 3 17.09 -14.98 -5.14
N PRO A 4 17.82 -15.61 -6.09
CA PRO A 4 17.20 -16.53 -7.02
C PRO A 4 16.72 -17.78 -6.29
N LEU A 5 15.59 -18.32 -6.74
CA LEU A 5 15.03 -19.59 -6.32
C LEU A 5 14.82 -20.46 -7.56
N ASN A 6 15.37 -21.67 -7.55
CA ASN A 6 15.30 -22.60 -8.69
C ASN A 6 15.78 -21.97 -10.01
N GLY A 7 16.83 -21.15 -9.96
CA GLY A 7 17.36 -20.46 -11.15
C GLY A 7 16.57 -19.24 -11.60
N ALA A 8 15.49 -18.85 -10.90
CA ALA A 8 14.66 -17.71 -11.27
C ALA A 8 14.64 -16.62 -10.20
N VAL A 9 14.46 -15.37 -10.63
CA VAL A 9 14.30 -14.20 -9.76
C VAL A 9 12.84 -13.75 -9.78
N HIS A 10 12.28 -13.39 -8.62
CA HIS A 10 10.86 -13.11 -8.45
C HIS A 10 10.60 -11.67 -8.02
N PHE A 11 9.59 -11.04 -8.61
CA PHE A 11 9.19 -9.66 -8.36
C PHE A 11 7.69 -9.59 -8.13
N GLY A 12 7.26 -8.82 -7.12
CA GLY A 12 5.87 -8.38 -7.05
C GLY A 12 5.62 -7.31 -8.10
N VAL A 13 4.61 -7.51 -8.95
CA VAL A 13 4.23 -6.55 -10.00
C VAL A 13 2.75 -6.20 -9.91
N TYR A 14 2.42 -5.02 -10.42
CA TYR A 14 1.05 -4.53 -10.52
C TYR A 14 0.62 -4.50 -11.99
N ASP A 15 -0.55 -5.04 -12.29
CA ASP A 15 -1.17 -4.92 -13.60
C ASP A 15 -1.89 -3.57 -13.71
N GLU A 16 -1.33 -2.63 -14.48
CA GLU A 16 -1.90 -1.30 -14.68
C GLU A 16 -3.29 -1.32 -15.34
N CYS A 17 -3.61 -2.37 -16.12
CA CYS A 17 -4.89 -2.49 -16.81
C CYS A 17 -5.99 -3.07 -15.90
N LYS A 18 -5.61 -3.84 -14.89
CA LYS A 18 -6.51 -4.46 -13.92
C LYS A 18 -6.14 -3.93 -12.55
N SER A 19 -6.69 -2.78 -12.20
CA SER A 19 -6.32 -1.88 -11.09
C SER A 19 -6.35 -2.45 -9.65
N SER A 20 -6.35 -3.77 -9.50
CA SER A 20 -6.29 -4.53 -8.24
C SER A 20 -5.66 -5.92 -8.41
N CYS A 21 -5.04 -6.23 -9.55
CA CYS A 21 -4.41 -7.53 -9.79
C CYS A 21 -2.91 -7.42 -9.57
N GLN A 22 -2.48 -7.83 -8.39
CA GLN A 22 -1.08 -8.08 -8.13
C GLN A 22 -0.72 -9.48 -8.62
N LEU A 23 0.49 -9.62 -9.16
CA LEU A 23 1.04 -10.86 -9.67
C LEU A 23 2.49 -11.00 -9.21
N VAL A 24 3.01 -12.22 -9.26
CA VAL A 24 4.45 -12.44 -9.18
C VAL A 24 4.98 -12.65 -10.57
N LEU A 25 5.97 -11.84 -10.96
CA LEU A 25 6.74 -12.03 -12.17
C LEU A 25 8.00 -12.81 -11.81
N SER A 26 8.24 -13.91 -12.50
CA SER A 26 9.45 -14.71 -12.43
C SER A 26 10.28 -14.45 -13.68
N PHE A 27 11.58 -14.23 -13.53
CA PHE A 27 12.55 -14.22 -14.62
C PHE A 27 13.51 -15.38 -14.43
N ASP A 28 13.43 -16.37 -15.30
CA ASP A 28 14.31 -17.53 -15.27
C ASP A 28 15.66 -17.17 -15.92
N LEU A 29 16.76 -17.41 -15.21
CA LEU A 29 18.10 -17.02 -15.62
C LEU A 29 18.73 -18.01 -16.62
N GLY A 30 18.15 -19.20 -16.78
CA GLY A 30 18.67 -20.24 -17.67
C GLY A 30 18.11 -20.13 -19.08
N ASP A 31 16.78 -20.00 -19.21
CA ASP A 31 16.10 -19.83 -20.50
C ASP A 31 15.80 -18.35 -20.84
N GLU A 32 16.10 -17.42 -19.93
CA GLU A 32 15.91 -15.98 -20.06
C GLU A 32 14.45 -15.56 -20.33
N VAL A 33 13.47 -16.34 -19.82
CA VAL A 33 12.05 -16.05 -20.05
C VAL A 33 11.34 -15.50 -18.79
N PHE A 34 10.35 -14.65 -19.04
CA PHE A 34 9.43 -14.17 -18.02
C PHE A 34 8.22 -15.09 -17.88
N ARG A 35 7.86 -15.42 -16.64
CA ARG A 35 6.69 -16.25 -16.32
C ARG A 35 5.86 -15.56 -15.25
N LEU A 36 4.54 -15.62 -15.38
CA LEU A 36 3.62 -15.09 -14.38
C LEU A 36 3.21 -16.20 -13.41
N ILE A 37 3.25 -15.89 -12.12
CA ILE A 37 2.79 -16.76 -11.04
C ILE A 37 1.63 -16.06 -10.35
N SER A 38 0.50 -16.75 -10.24
CA SER A 38 -0.69 -16.23 -9.58
C SER A 38 -0.53 -16.19 -8.06
N LEU A 39 -1.16 -15.18 -7.45
CA LEU A 39 -1.20 -15.01 -6.00
C LEU A 39 -2.19 -15.95 -5.31
N PRO A 40 -2.03 -16.22 -4.01
CA PRO A 40 -3.02 -16.98 -3.23
C PRO A 40 -4.32 -16.19 -3.04
N ASN A 41 -5.44 -16.75 -3.52
CA ASN A 41 -6.83 -16.34 -3.23
C ASN A 41 -7.20 -14.85 -3.51
N ALA A 42 -8.50 -14.55 -3.66
CA ALA A 42 -8.96 -13.21 -4.05
C ALA A 42 -8.87 -12.14 -2.95
N ALA A 43 -8.78 -12.54 -1.67
CA ALA A 43 -8.68 -11.63 -0.53
C ALA A 43 -7.34 -10.86 -0.46
N VAL A 44 -6.37 -11.25 -1.30
CA VAL A 44 -5.00 -10.75 -1.30
C VAL A 44 -4.80 -9.63 -2.34
N ARG A 45 -5.88 -9.18 -2.99
CA ARG A 45 -5.87 -8.22 -4.11
C ARG A 45 -5.69 -6.75 -3.74
N GLN A 46 -5.72 -6.41 -2.45
CA GLN A 46 -5.53 -5.04 -1.97
C GLN A 46 -4.34 -5.03 -1.02
N GLY A 47 -3.21 -4.47 -1.42
CA GLY A 47 -2.00 -4.44 -0.59
C GLY A 47 -0.77 -4.16 -1.44
N ILE A 48 0.43 -4.19 -0.85
CA ILE A 48 1.70 -4.23 -1.59
C ILE A 48 2.29 -5.63 -1.42
N VAL A 49 2.67 -6.26 -2.54
CA VAL A 49 3.37 -7.55 -2.56
C VAL A 49 4.87 -7.31 -2.62
N GLN A 50 5.58 -7.89 -1.67
CA GLN A 50 7.01 -8.10 -1.80
C GLN A 50 7.33 -9.60 -1.83
N THR A 51 8.19 -10.00 -2.77
CA THR A 51 8.74 -11.34 -2.86
C THR A 51 9.97 -11.50 -1.97
N SER A 52 10.13 -12.69 -1.40
CA SER A 52 11.32 -13.10 -0.65
C SER A 52 11.49 -14.62 -0.73
N VAL A 53 12.62 -15.14 -0.26
CA VAL A 53 12.88 -16.57 -0.14
C VAL A 53 13.10 -16.88 1.33
N ILE A 54 12.13 -17.58 1.95
CA ILE A 54 12.16 -17.95 3.37
C ILE A 54 12.20 -19.47 3.47
N GLY A 55 13.22 -20.00 4.14
CA GLY A 55 13.36 -21.46 4.34
C GLY A 55 13.51 -22.25 3.04
N GLY A 56 14.01 -21.63 1.96
CA GLY A 56 14.13 -22.27 0.64
C GLY A 56 12.85 -22.25 -0.20
N SER A 57 11.80 -21.57 0.26
CA SER A 57 10.53 -21.46 -0.48
C SER A 57 10.23 -20.02 -0.88
N LEU A 58 9.59 -19.85 -2.05
CA LEU A 58 9.11 -18.55 -2.50
C LEU A 58 8.07 -18.05 -1.51
N SER A 59 8.25 -16.83 -1.04
CA SER A 59 7.43 -16.22 0.00
C SER A 59 6.92 -14.86 -0.44
N LEU A 60 5.73 -14.52 0.02
CA LEU A 60 5.09 -13.23 -0.21
C LEU A 60 4.85 -12.54 1.12
N LEU A 61 5.30 -11.29 1.18
CA LEU A 61 5.09 -10.40 2.30
C LEU A 61 4.02 -9.40 1.87
N PHE A 62 2.86 -9.48 2.49
CA PHE A 62 1.74 -8.57 2.27
C PHE A 62 1.66 -7.54 3.37
N TYR A 63 1.41 -6.30 2.95
CA TYR A 63 1.02 -5.23 3.85
C TYR A 63 -0.02 -4.32 3.21
N TYR A 64 -0.95 -3.84 4.03
CA TYR A 64 -1.92 -2.82 3.65
C TYR A 64 -1.34 -1.43 3.88
N ASP A 65 -1.91 -0.42 3.21
CA ASP A 65 -1.56 0.97 3.48
C ASP A 65 -1.90 1.31 4.94
N ARG A 66 -0.91 1.87 5.65
CA ARG A 66 -1.01 2.32 7.05
C ARG A 66 -2.17 3.26 7.36
N HIS A 67 -2.81 3.82 6.34
CA HIS A 67 -3.97 4.69 6.45
C HIS A 67 -5.32 3.94 6.42
N VAL A 68 -5.30 2.61 6.31
CA VAL A 68 -6.49 1.76 6.36
C VAL A 68 -6.60 1.14 7.76
N ASP A 69 -7.81 1.13 8.32
CA ASP A 69 -8.08 0.75 9.72
C ASP A 69 -7.80 -0.74 10.07
N ASN A 70 -7.43 -1.58 9.09
CA ASN A 70 -7.12 -3.01 9.25
C ASN A 70 -5.71 -3.35 8.73
N ASN A 71 -4.70 -2.85 9.44
CA ASN A 71 -3.30 -2.95 9.02
C ASN A 71 -2.71 -4.35 9.30
N CYS A 72 -3.18 -5.36 8.55
CA CYS A 72 -2.76 -6.75 8.73
C CYS A 72 -1.56 -7.09 7.87
N PHE A 73 -0.58 -7.78 8.44
CA PHE A 73 0.56 -8.29 7.67
C PHE A 73 0.45 -9.80 7.55
N ALA A 74 0.67 -10.32 6.36
CA ALA A 74 0.64 -11.76 6.13
C ALA A 74 1.87 -12.22 5.37
N ILE A 75 2.45 -13.32 5.85
CA ILE A 75 3.51 -14.05 5.16
C ILE A 75 2.88 -15.30 4.56
N TRP A 76 2.96 -15.43 3.25
CA TRP A 76 2.59 -16.64 2.52
C TRP A 76 3.82 -17.33 1.98
N VAL A 77 3.79 -18.65 1.92
CA VAL A 77 4.89 -19.48 1.41
C VAL A 77 4.33 -20.47 0.41
N MET A 78 4.94 -20.56 -0.77
CA MET A 78 4.62 -21.53 -1.80
C MET A 78 5.33 -22.83 -1.47
N LYS A 79 4.58 -23.85 -1.04
CA LYS A 79 5.15 -25.14 -0.63
C LYS A 79 5.76 -25.88 -1.81
N ASP A 80 5.04 -25.88 -2.93
CA ASP A 80 5.46 -26.50 -4.19
C ASP A 80 5.62 -25.41 -5.24
N TYR A 81 6.87 -25.17 -5.65
CA TYR A 81 7.21 -24.08 -6.55
C TYR A 81 6.42 -24.15 -7.87
N GLY A 82 5.79 -23.04 -8.25
CA GLY A 82 4.94 -22.93 -9.44
C GLY A 82 3.50 -23.44 -9.27
N VAL A 83 3.17 -24.12 -8.17
CA VAL A 83 1.82 -24.64 -7.90
C VAL A 83 1.04 -23.63 -7.07
N VAL A 84 0.07 -22.95 -7.69
CA VAL A 84 -0.73 -21.90 -7.06
C VAL A 84 -1.48 -22.42 -5.82
N ASP A 85 -2.01 -23.63 -5.87
CA ASP A 85 -2.76 -24.21 -4.74
C ASP A 85 -1.86 -24.61 -3.57
N SER A 86 -0.54 -24.58 -3.73
CA SER A 86 0.43 -24.89 -2.67
C SER A 86 0.76 -23.69 -1.78
N TRP A 87 0.21 -22.51 -2.09
CA TRP A 87 0.38 -21.34 -1.23
C TRP A 87 -0.26 -21.58 0.13
N ALA A 88 0.57 -21.58 1.17
CA ALA A 88 0.13 -21.68 2.55
C ALA A 88 0.42 -20.38 3.31
N LYS A 89 -0.55 -19.90 4.08
CA LYS A 89 -0.35 -18.79 5.00
C LYS A 89 0.51 -19.27 6.16
N LEU A 90 1.73 -18.73 6.28
CA LEU A 90 2.65 -19.08 7.36
C LEU A 90 2.29 -18.31 8.64
N LEU A 91 1.97 -17.03 8.49
CA LEU A 91 1.67 -16.15 9.61
C LEU A 91 0.74 -15.03 9.14
N ALA A 92 -0.26 -14.71 9.95
CA ALA A 92 -0.95 -13.43 9.91
C ALA A 92 -0.68 -12.72 11.24
N VAL A 93 -0.29 -11.47 11.15
CA VAL A 93 -0.08 -10.62 12.31
C VAL A 93 -1.04 -9.46 12.18
N ASP A 94 -1.86 -9.27 13.22
CA ASP A 94 -2.56 -8.02 13.43
C ASP A 94 -1.60 -7.10 14.15
N VAL A 95 -1.28 -5.96 13.54
CA VAL A 95 -0.11 -5.20 13.93
C VAL A 95 -0.51 -3.78 14.27
N ASN A 96 -0.01 -3.35 15.41
CA ASN A 96 -0.15 -2.03 15.96
C ASN A 96 0.32 -0.98 14.92
N LYS A 97 -0.15 0.26 15.03
CA LYS A 97 0.19 1.38 14.12
C LYS A 97 1.70 1.69 14.00
N GLU A 98 2.53 1.10 14.87
CA GLU A 98 3.97 1.27 14.90
C GLU A 98 4.70 0.51 13.79
N ILE A 99 4.19 -0.64 13.33
CA ILE A 99 4.86 -1.42 12.28
C ILE A 99 4.37 -0.95 10.91
N ILE A 100 5.32 -0.59 10.05
CA ILE A 100 5.05 -0.11 8.69
C ILE A 100 5.12 -1.25 7.68
N ARG A 101 6.15 -2.11 7.81
CA ARG A 101 6.51 -3.09 6.79
C ARG A 101 7.19 -4.30 7.40
N VAL A 102 6.83 -5.49 6.90
CA VAL A 102 7.58 -6.72 7.17
C VAL A 102 8.67 -6.87 6.12
N LEU A 103 9.88 -7.19 6.56
CA LEU A 103 11.05 -7.34 5.69
C LEU A 103 11.50 -8.80 5.56
N GLY A 104 11.20 -9.66 6.53
CA GLY A 104 11.52 -11.07 6.46
C GLY A 104 11.41 -11.80 7.80
N LEU A 105 11.73 -13.09 7.80
CA LEU A 105 11.75 -13.94 8.99
C LEU A 105 13.20 -14.21 9.42
N ARG A 106 13.49 -14.08 10.71
CA ARG A 106 14.81 -14.37 11.30
C ARG A 106 14.89 -15.83 11.74
N LYS A 107 16.11 -16.37 11.83
CA LYS A 107 16.36 -17.76 12.24
C LYS A 107 15.81 -18.11 13.63
N ASN A 108 15.70 -17.13 14.52
CA ASN A 108 15.14 -17.30 15.87
C ASN A 108 13.60 -17.25 15.90
N GLY A 109 12.94 -17.21 14.73
CA GLY A 109 11.48 -17.16 14.62
C GLY A 109 10.87 -15.77 14.78
N SER A 110 11.66 -14.76 15.14
CA SER A 110 11.18 -13.37 15.16
C SER A 110 11.12 -12.78 13.76
N ILE A 111 10.23 -11.82 13.56
CA ILE A 111 10.01 -11.14 12.29
C ILE A 111 10.87 -9.89 12.25
N LEU A 112 11.56 -9.67 11.15
CA LEU A 112 12.25 -8.42 10.89
C LEU A 112 11.27 -7.43 10.29
N VAL A 113 11.08 -6.30 10.96
CA VAL A 113 10.10 -5.29 10.59
C VAL A 113 10.73 -3.90 10.55
N GLU A 114 10.14 -3.06 9.74
CA GLU A 114 10.34 -1.63 9.77
C GLU A 114 9.26 -1.00 10.66
N ALA A 115 9.68 -0.24 11.67
CA ALA A 115 8.77 0.34 12.65
C ALA A 115 9.07 1.83 12.90
N GLU A 116 8.03 2.55 13.33
CA GLU A 116 8.13 3.88 13.89
C GLU A 116 8.84 3.82 15.24
N LEU A 117 9.86 4.65 15.39
CA LEU A 117 10.64 4.83 16.60
C LEU A 117 10.49 6.27 17.08
N THR A 118 10.79 6.52 18.36
CA THR A 118 10.73 7.87 18.96
C THR A 118 11.54 8.94 18.23
N ARG A 119 12.54 8.55 17.42
CA ARG A 119 13.43 9.44 16.67
C ARG A 119 13.37 9.23 15.14
N GLY A 120 12.30 8.62 14.62
CA GLY A 120 12.10 8.42 13.19
C GLY A 120 11.79 6.96 12.85
N TRP A 121 12.45 6.42 11.84
CA TRP A 121 12.17 5.07 11.33
C TRP A 121 13.38 4.17 11.56
N GLY A 122 13.11 2.92 11.91
CA GLY A 122 14.20 1.97 12.10
C GLY A 122 13.79 0.52 12.03
N LEU A 123 14.83 -0.30 11.98
CA LEU A 123 14.72 -1.74 11.95
C LEU A 123 14.43 -2.26 13.35
N SER A 124 13.39 -3.06 13.46
CA SER A 124 12.97 -3.69 14.70
C SER A 124 12.74 -5.18 14.50
N SER A 125 12.85 -5.91 15.59
CA SER A 125 12.49 -7.32 15.67
C SER A 125 11.14 -7.44 16.36
N TYR A 126 10.17 -8.04 15.69
CA TYR A 126 8.85 -8.31 16.22
C TYR A 126 8.75 -9.79 16.61
N ASP A 127 8.36 -10.07 17.86
CA ASP A 127 8.04 -11.43 18.29
C ASP A 127 6.52 -11.67 18.20
N PRO A 128 6.04 -12.56 17.31
CA PRO A 128 4.61 -12.82 17.16
C PRO A 128 3.98 -13.48 18.40
N LYS A 129 4.75 -14.12 19.28
CA LYS A 129 4.21 -14.77 20.48
C LYS A 129 3.94 -13.76 21.59
N SER A 130 4.91 -12.90 21.89
CA SER A 130 4.79 -11.86 22.92
C SER A 130 4.21 -10.54 22.40
N GLN A 131 4.08 -10.40 21.08
CA GLN A 131 3.68 -9.18 20.36
C GLN A 131 4.59 -7.97 20.65
N GLN A 132 5.82 -8.21 21.13
CA GLN A 132 6.75 -7.14 21.44
C GLN A 132 7.58 -6.73 20.23
N VAL A 133 7.77 -5.41 20.09
CA VAL A 133 8.68 -4.79 19.12
C VAL A 133 9.97 -4.41 19.84
N LYS A 134 11.09 -4.99 19.43
CA LYS A 134 12.42 -4.68 19.94
C LYS A 134 13.21 -3.91 18.89
N ASN A 135 13.55 -2.67 19.20
CA ASN A 135 14.43 -1.85 18.36
C ASN A 135 15.83 -2.50 18.23
N LEU A 136 16.34 -2.60 17.00
CA LEU A 136 17.67 -3.15 16.71
C LEU A 136 18.77 -2.08 16.60
N GLY A 137 18.43 -0.81 16.79
CA GLY A 137 19.37 0.31 16.76
C GLY A 137 19.78 0.77 15.37
N ILE A 138 19.14 0.26 14.32
CA ILE A 138 19.42 0.63 12.93
C ILE A 138 18.34 1.59 12.45
N CYS A 139 18.69 2.87 12.32
CA CYS A 139 17.79 3.90 11.80
C CYS A 139 17.99 4.10 10.30
N GLY A 140 16.93 4.49 9.61
CA GLY A 140 16.97 4.68 8.16
C GLY A 140 15.81 5.51 7.65
N ARG A 141 15.75 5.69 6.32
CA ARG A 141 14.58 6.29 5.67
C ARG A 141 13.47 5.24 5.50
N PRO A 142 12.21 5.65 5.64
CA PRO A 142 11.10 4.72 5.54
C PRO A 142 11.05 4.10 4.13
N TYR A 143 10.80 2.80 4.02
CA TYR A 143 10.75 2.02 2.76
C TYR A 143 12.10 1.77 2.05
N TYR A 144 13.23 2.19 2.62
CA TYR A 144 14.57 1.96 2.03
C TYR A 144 15.30 0.75 2.63
N PHE A 145 14.71 0.08 3.62
CA PHE A 145 15.27 -1.15 4.14
C PHE A 145 15.07 -2.29 3.15
N HIS A 146 16.15 -3.02 2.89
CA HIS A 146 16.17 -4.21 2.07
C HIS A 146 16.84 -5.34 2.84
N VAL A 147 16.32 -6.55 2.65
CA VAL A 147 16.85 -7.76 3.24
C VAL A 147 17.10 -8.72 2.09
N ASP A 148 18.35 -9.08 1.91
CA ASP A 148 18.80 -10.04 0.91
C ASP A 148 19.39 -11.27 1.61
N ASN A 149 19.23 -12.44 1.01
CA ASN A 149 19.93 -13.63 1.46
C ASN A 149 21.38 -13.55 0.97
N TYR A 150 22.33 -13.70 1.89
CA TYR A 150 23.73 -13.83 1.55
C TYR A 150 24.02 -15.28 1.12
N VAL A 151 24.48 -15.45 -0.11
CA VAL A 151 25.01 -16.73 -0.62
C VAL A 151 26.49 -16.52 -0.88
N GLU A 152 27.34 -17.30 -0.23
CA GLU A 152 28.78 -17.29 -0.48
C GLU A 152 29.04 -17.78 -1.91
N ASN A 153 29.76 -16.99 -2.70
CA ASN A 153 30.25 -17.42 -3.99
C ASN A 153 31.79 -17.43 -3.96
N LEU A 154 32.37 -18.63 -4.00
CA LEU A 154 33.82 -18.86 -3.96
C LEU A 154 34.47 -18.67 -5.34
N VAL A 155 34.20 -17.56 -6.04
CA VAL A 155 35.02 -17.20 -7.20
C VAL A 155 36.39 -16.76 -6.68
N LEU A 156 37.36 -17.67 -6.74
CA LEU A 156 38.77 -17.39 -6.50
C LEU A 156 39.23 -16.33 -7.52
N LEU A 157 39.38 -15.08 -7.08
CA LEU A 157 40.00 -14.00 -7.86
C LEU A 157 41.53 -14.13 -7.96
N ASN A 158 42.07 -15.35 -7.89
CA ASN A 158 43.51 -15.62 -7.89
C ASN A 158 43.93 -16.28 -9.20
N LYS A 159 44.21 -15.47 -10.22
CA LYS A 159 45.20 -15.87 -11.25
C LYS A 159 46.56 -15.36 -10.78
N PRO A 160 47.61 -16.21 -10.71
CA PRO A 160 48.95 -15.74 -10.41
C PRO A 160 49.47 -15.01 -11.66
N ASN A 161 49.73 -13.72 -11.54
CA ASN A 161 50.65 -13.04 -12.45
C ASN A 161 52.05 -13.34 -11.92
N ASP A 162 52.79 -14.15 -12.67
CA ASP A 162 54.23 -14.28 -12.52
C ASP A 162 54.88 -12.93 -12.82
N ALA A 163 55.22 -12.18 -11.78
CA ALA A 163 56.39 -11.32 -11.67
C ALA A 163 56.35 -10.58 -10.32
N VAL A 164 57.36 -10.86 -9.50
CA VAL A 164 57.62 -10.23 -8.22
C VAL A 164 57.70 -8.71 -8.34
N SER A 165 56.87 -8.01 -7.57
CA SER A 165 57.24 -6.77 -6.89
C SER A 165 56.32 -6.60 -5.69
N GLU A 166 56.89 -6.83 -4.50
CA GLU A 166 56.32 -6.35 -3.25
C GLU A 166 56.07 -4.85 -3.35
N ARG A 167 54.80 -4.46 -3.34
CA ARG A 167 54.37 -3.16 -2.84
C ARG A 167 52.98 -3.32 -2.27
N GLY A 168 52.91 -3.32 -0.94
CA GLY A 168 51.66 -3.14 -0.23
C GLY A 168 51.03 -1.82 -0.65
N VAL A 169 49.93 -1.90 -1.41
CA VAL A 169 49.09 -0.74 -1.70
C VAL A 169 47.68 -1.11 -1.33
N SER A 170 47.24 -0.57 -0.20
CA SER A 170 45.83 -0.46 0.16
C SER A 170 45.11 0.24 -1.00
N ARG A 171 44.42 -0.52 -1.84
CA ARG A 171 43.60 0.03 -2.93
C ARG A 171 42.33 0.62 -2.34
N LYS A 172 42.46 1.83 -1.78
CA LYS A 172 41.34 2.74 -1.59
C LYS A 172 40.83 3.08 -3.00
N ARG A 173 39.78 2.38 -3.45
CA ARG A 173 39.08 2.74 -4.69
C ARG A 173 38.53 4.16 -4.49
N LYS A 174 39.19 5.14 -5.11
CA LYS A 174 38.59 6.45 -5.36
C LYS A 174 37.55 6.23 -6.45
N CYS A 175 36.31 5.94 -6.04
CA CYS A 175 35.18 5.91 -6.94
C CYS A 175 35.06 7.30 -7.58
N ARG A 176 34.97 7.35 -8.91
CA ARG A 176 34.47 8.51 -9.63
C ARG A 176 32.98 8.64 -9.26
N SER A 177 32.67 9.32 -8.16
CA SER A 177 31.30 9.37 -7.64
C SER A 177 30.57 10.67 -7.95
N THR A 178 31.25 11.72 -8.42
CA THR A 178 30.67 13.06 -8.46
C THR A 178 29.56 13.22 -9.51
N SER A 179 29.66 12.61 -10.70
CA SER A 179 28.63 12.78 -11.76
C SER A 179 27.38 11.93 -11.57
N ASP A 180 27.52 10.72 -11.02
CA ASP A 180 26.38 9.83 -10.78
C ASP A 180 25.67 10.20 -9.47
N GLU A 181 26.39 10.66 -8.44
CA GLU A 181 25.80 11.21 -7.21
C GLU A 181 25.01 12.50 -7.49
N GLU A 182 25.51 13.39 -8.37
CA GLU A 182 24.78 14.61 -8.77
C GLU A 182 23.49 14.29 -9.54
N ARG A 183 23.51 13.30 -10.45
CA ARG A 183 22.31 12.88 -11.19
C ARG A 183 21.27 12.22 -10.30
N VAL A 184 21.71 11.36 -9.37
CA VAL A 184 20.84 10.74 -8.37
C VAL A 184 20.28 11.78 -7.41
N CYS A 185 21.08 12.78 -7.02
CA CYS A 185 20.65 13.90 -6.17
C CYS A 185 19.58 14.75 -6.88
N GLN A 186 19.78 15.09 -8.17
CA GLN A 186 18.80 15.83 -8.96
C GLN A 186 17.48 15.06 -9.14
N GLN A 187 17.54 13.76 -9.47
CA GLN A 187 16.32 12.94 -9.59
C GLN A 187 15.59 12.78 -8.27
N LYS A 188 16.32 12.66 -7.15
CA LYS A 188 15.75 12.61 -5.80
C LYS A 188 15.04 13.92 -5.44
N THR A 189 15.66 15.08 -5.72
CA THR A 189 15.03 16.38 -5.49
C THR A 189 13.77 16.56 -6.33
N GLN A 190 13.79 16.16 -7.61
CA GLN A 190 12.60 16.19 -8.47
C GLN A 190 11.48 15.27 -7.98
N LEU A 191 11.81 14.06 -7.51
CA LEU A 191 10.82 13.14 -6.92
C LEU A 191 10.26 13.67 -5.59
N GLU A 192 11.10 14.25 -4.74
CA GLU A 192 10.68 14.87 -3.48
C GLU A 192 9.77 16.09 -3.73
N GLU A 193 10.07 16.92 -4.74
CA GLU A 193 9.20 18.01 -5.20
C GLU A 193 7.86 17.49 -5.75
N ARG A 194 7.87 16.45 -6.58
CA ARG A 194 6.64 15.84 -7.11
C ARG A 194 5.78 15.26 -5.99
N VAL A 195 6.37 14.58 -5.02
CA VAL A 195 5.65 14.06 -3.85
C VAL A 195 5.09 15.20 -3.00
N CYS A 196 5.84 16.29 -2.82
CA CYS A 196 5.39 17.48 -2.10
C CYS A 196 4.20 18.16 -2.81
N GLN A 197 4.27 18.30 -4.14
CA GLN A 197 3.19 18.80 -4.97
C GLN A 197 1.95 17.90 -4.88
N GLN A 198 2.11 16.58 -4.99
CA GLN A 198 1.00 15.62 -4.90
C GLN A 198 0.32 15.66 -3.52
N LYS A 199 1.10 15.79 -2.44
CA LYS A 199 0.58 15.97 -1.07
C LYS A 199 -0.22 17.26 -0.93
N THR A 200 0.27 18.35 -1.51
CA THR A 200 -0.43 19.65 -1.52
C THR A 200 -1.75 19.55 -2.28
N LEU A 201 -1.73 18.87 -3.43
CA LEU A 201 -2.90 18.67 -4.29
C LEU A 201 -3.95 17.78 -3.60
N LEU A 202 -3.52 16.72 -2.91
CA LEU A 202 -4.40 15.88 -2.10
C LEU A 202 -5.01 16.66 -0.92
N GLN A 203 -4.23 17.52 -0.27
CA GLN A 203 -4.72 18.38 0.81
C GLN A 203 -5.77 19.38 0.29
N GLN A 204 -5.54 19.97 -0.88
CA GLN A 204 -6.51 20.83 -1.54
C GLN A 204 -7.79 20.06 -1.91
N GLN A 205 -7.68 18.85 -2.47
CA GLN A 205 -8.84 17.99 -2.74
C GLN A 205 -9.64 17.66 -1.49
N LYS A 206 -8.98 17.36 -0.36
CA LYS A 206 -9.67 17.15 0.94
C LYS A 206 -10.44 18.39 1.39
N ILE A 207 -9.90 19.58 1.19
CA ILE A 207 -10.59 20.85 1.51
C ILE A 207 -11.80 21.04 0.58
N ILE A 208 -11.64 20.75 -0.72
CA ILE A 208 -12.73 20.83 -1.70
C ILE A 208 -13.86 19.87 -1.33
N LEU A 209 -13.55 18.60 -1.04
CA LEU A 209 -14.54 17.60 -0.61
C LEU A 209 -15.29 18.04 0.66
N LYS A 210 -14.59 18.59 1.65
CA LYS A 210 -15.24 19.13 2.86
C LYS A 210 -16.16 20.32 2.56
N LYS A 211 -15.80 21.16 1.60
CA LYS A 211 -16.67 22.26 1.15
C LYS A 211 -17.89 21.73 0.40
N GLN A 212 -17.71 20.74 -0.47
CA GLN A 212 -18.81 20.10 -1.20
C GLN A 212 -19.80 19.41 -0.25
N ASP A 213 -19.32 18.70 0.77
CA ASP A 213 -20.17 18.08 1.80
C ASP A 213 -21.04 19.13 2.54
N LYS A 214 -20.44 20.27 2.89
CA LYS A 214 -21.20 21.38 3.51
C LYS A 214 -22.27 21.95 2.57
N ILE A 215 -21.95 22.11 1.29
CA ILE A 215 -22.91 22.60 0.28
C ILE A 215 -24.05 21.59 0.13
N LEU A 216 -23.75 20.29 0.05
CA LEU A 216 -24.75 19.25 -0.09
C LEU A 216 -25.72 19.23 1.10
N LYS A 217 -25.18 19.28 2.34
CA LYS A 217 -26.01 19.39 3.56
C LYS A 217 -26.89 20.64 3.56
N GLN A 218 -26.36 21.77 3.10
CA GLN A 218 -27.14 23.00 3.00
C GLN A 218 -28.27 22.86 1.96
N GLN A 219 -28.02 22.21 0.82
CA GLN A 219 -29.03 21.95 -0.21
C GLN A 219 -30.12 21.01 0.30
N GLU A 220 -29.78 19.98 1.06
CA GLU A 220 -30.76 19.07 1.67
C GLU A 220 -31.70 19.82 2.64
N ILE A 221 -31.16 20.75 3.44
CA ILE A 221 -31.97 21.59 4.34
C ILE A 221 -32.92 22.48 3.54
N ILE A 222 -32.44 23.12 2.48
CA ILE A 222 -33.27 23.99 1.62
C ILE A 222 -34.39 23.17 0.96
N LEU A 223 -34.06 22.00 0.40
CA LEU A 223 -35.04 21.11 -0.21
C LEU A 223 -36.11 20.65 0.79
N LYS A 224 -35.71 20.38 2.04
CA LYS A 224 -36.65 20.02 3.11
C LYS A 224 -37.61 21.17 3.42
N GLN A 225 -37.10 22.39 3.58
CA GLN A 225 -37.94 23.58 3.82
C GLN A 225 -38.93 23.82 2.67
N GLN A 226 -38.48 23.70 1.42
CA GLN A 226 -39.35 23.84 0.25
C GLN A 226 -40.47 22.79 0.22
N ARG A 227 -40.18 21.53 0.62
CA ARG A 227 -41.22 20.48 0.71
C ARG A 227 -42.27 20.82 1.76
N GLU A 228 -41.85 21.30 2.94
CA GLU A 228 -42.75 21.69 4.02
C GLU A 228 -43.64 22.88 3.59
N GLU A 229 -43.06 23.87 2.90
CA GLU A 229 -43.81 25.02 2.38
C GLU A 229 -44.82 24.59 1.30
N MET A 230 -44.42 23.72 0.36
CA MET A 230 -45.34 23.17 -0.65
C MET A 230 -46.47 22.36 -0.02
N ALA A 231 -46.19 21.58 1.02
CA ALA A 231 -47.22 20.83 1.76
C ALA A 231 -48.23 21.78 2.41
N TRP A 232 -47.76 22.84 3.08
CA TRP A 232 -48.61 23.86 3.69
C TRP A 232 -49.50 24.57 2.67
N GLN A 233 -48.94 24.97 1.51
CA GLN A 233 -49.73 25.60 0.44
C GLN A 233 -50.81 24.66 -0.11
N THR A 234 -50.49 23.36 -0.22
CA THR A 234 -51.43 22.34 -0.71
C THR A 234 -52.60 22.16 0.25
N GLU A 235 -52.34 22.07 1.56
CA GLU A 235 -53.38 21.96 2.58
C GLU A 235 -54.29 23.20 2.62
N LYS A 236 -53.69 24.39 2.50
CA LYS A 236 -54.43 25.66 2.41
C LYS A 236 -55.33 25.70 1.17
N MET A 237 -54.83 25.25 0.02
CA MET A 237 -55.62 25.17 -1.22
C MET A 237 -56.79 24.19 -1.08
N VAL A 238 -56.57 23.02 -0.47
CA VAL A 238 -57.63 22.04 -0.20
C VAL A 238 -58.72 22.65 0.68
N THR A 239 -58.32 23.37 1.74
CA THR A 239 -59.26 24.03 2.66
C THR A 239 -60.11 25.08 1.95
N LEU A 240 -59.49 25.95 1.15
CA LEU A 240 -60.21 26.98 0.39
C LEU A 240 -61.16 26.37 -0.65
N LYS A 241 -60.75 25.28 -1.34
CA LYS A 241 -61.63 24.55 -2.26
C LYS A 241 -62.86 23.99 -1.55
N SER A 242 -62.70 23.41 -0.36
CA SER A 242 -63.81 22.91 0.44
C SER A 242 -64.77 24.03 0.88
N GLN A 243 -64.24 25.17 1.34
CA GLN A 243 -65.06 26.34 1.70
C GLN A 243 -65.86 26.89 0.51
N LEU A 244 -65.23 27.00 -0.67
CA LEU A 244 -65.91 27.41 -1.89
C LEU A 244 -67.05 26.45 -2.27
N ALA A 245 -66.82 25.14 -2.16
CA ALA A 245 -67.84 24.13 -2.45
C ALA A 245 -69.08 24.27 -1.54
N ILE A 246 -68.86 24.54 -0.25
CA ILE A 246 -69.94 24.79 0.72
C ILE A 246 -70.74 26.04 0.33
N LEU A 247 -70.05 27.16 0.02
CA LEU A 247 -70.72 28.40 -0.41
C LEU A 247 -71.54 28.20 -1.69
N ILE A 248 -71.00 27.46 -2.66
CA ILE A 248 -71.72 27.13 -3.90
C ILE A 248 -72.99 26.32 -3.58
N GLN A 249 -72.93 25.35 -2.67
CA GLN A 249 -74.11 24.58 -2.25
C GLN A 249 -75.16 25.47 -1.55
N GLN A 250 -74.76 26.38 -0.68
CA GLN A 250 -75.66 27.33 0.00
C GLN A 250 -76.37 28.26 -1.00
N LEU A 251 -75.64 28.81 -1.96
CA LEU A 251 -76.21 29.68 -3.02
C LEU A 251 -77.16 28.91 -3.95
N ARG A 252 -76.90 27.63 -4.23
CA ARG A 252 -77.83 26.77 -4.99
C ARG A 252 -79.12 26.51 -4.21
N GLY A 253 -79.03 26.31 -2.89
CA GLY A 253 -80.21 26.13 -2.03
C GLY A 253 -81.11 27.35 -1.93
N GLN A 254 -80.56 28.57 -2.04
CA GLN A 254 -81.32 29.82 -1.97
C GLN A 254 -82.07 30.20 -3.26
N ARG A 255 -81.80 29.55 -4.41
CA ARG A 255 -82.51 29.82 -5.69
C ARG A 255 -83.81 29.03 -5.88
N HIS A 256 -84.19 28.19 -4.93
CA HIS A 256 -85.40 27.35 -4.99
C HIS A 256 -86.48 27.76 -3.99
N VAL A 257 -86.47 29.02 -3.52
CA VAL A 257 -87.54 29.64 -2.73
C VAL A 257 -88.13 30.81 -3.50
#